data_AF-A0A1R2C9C0-F1
#
_entry.id   AF-A0A1R2C9C0-F1
#
_cell.length_a   1.000
_cell.length_b   1.000
_cell.length_c   1.000
_cell.angle_alpha   90.00
_cell.angle_beta   90.00
_cell.angle_gamma   90.00
#
_symmetry.space_group_name_H-M   'P 1'
#
loop_
_entity.id
_entity.type
_entity.pdbx_description
1 polymer ?
#
loop_
_entity_poly.entity_id
_entity_poly.type
_entity_poly.pdbx_seq_one_letter_code
_entity_poly.pdbx_strand_id
1 'polypeptide(L)'
;MQSSFKLEVKLMYREFMKIIYKKDPSKRLELLQRTRDEFKAGAKIPRKDIIAVDYAFNQANRQLYQLKQGNIVSMTTYTPKSNRK
;
A
#
# COMPACT_ATOMS: atom_id res chain seq x y z
N MET A 1 6.60 -19.72 -13.40
CA MET A 1 7.16 -18.37 -13.28
C MET A 1 6.18 -17.51 -12.48
N GLN A 2 6.57 -16.88 -11.37
CA GLN A 2 5.70 -15.83 -10.80
C GLN A 2 5.66 -14.68 -11.82
N SER A 3 4.47 -14.11 -12.08
CA SER A 3 4.35 -12.93 -12.95
C SER A 3 5.26 -11.81 -12.42
N SER A 4 5.95 -11.10 -13.32
CA SER A 4 6.82 -9.95 -12.98
C SER A 4 6.14 -8.99 -12.00
N PHE A 5 4.85 -8.74 -12.20
CA PHE A 5 4.03 -7.91 -11.32
C PHE A 5 3.90 -8.43 -9.88
N LYS A 6 3.76 -9.75 -9.67
CA LYS A 6 3.69 -10.31 -8.30
C LYS A 6 5.02 -10.09 -7.56
N LEU A 7 6.14 -10.15 -8.28
CA LEU A 7 7.45 -9.88 -7.71
C LEU A 7 7.58 -8.40 -7.34
N GLU A 8 7.15 -7.48 -8.21
CA GLU A 8 7.14 -6.03 -7.95
C GLU A 8 6.32 -5.69 -6.71
N VAL A 9 5.09 -6.20 -6.60
CA VAL A 9 4.23 -5.98 -5.41
C VAL A 9 4.90 -6.52 -4.14
N LYS A 10 5.59 -7.66 -4.23
CA LYS A 10 6.32 -8.25 -3.08
C LYS A 10 7.52 -7.39 -2.67
N LEU A 11 8.27 -6.85 -3.64
CA LEU A 11 9.39 -5.95 -3.37
C LEU A 11 8.89 -4.66 -2.73
N MET A 12 7.83 -4.07 -3.28
CA MET A 12 7.18 -2.88 -2.73
C MET A 12 6.75 -3.11 -1.27
N TYR A 13 6.06 -4.21 -0.97
CA TYR A 13 5.68 -4.55 0.40
C TYR A 13 6.90 -4.64 1.35
N ARG A 14 8.00 -5.25 0.90
CA ARG A 14 9.24 -5.32 1.69
C ARG A 14 9.84 -3.95 1.96
N GLU A 15 9.79 -3.04 0.98
CA GLU A 15 10.26 -1.66 1.17
C GLU A 15 9.42 -0.91 2.20
N PHE A 16 8.09 -1.01 2.14
CA PHE A 16 7.20 -0.46 3.17
C PHE A 16 7.60 -0.95 4.55
N MET A 17 7.72 -2.27 4.72
CA MET A 17 8.08 -2.88 6.01
C MET A 17 9.44 -2.34 6.49
N LYS A 18 10.46 -2.33 5.63
CA LYS A 18 11.81 -1.84 5.96
C LYS A 18 11.80 -0.39 6.44
N ILE A 19 11.00 0.48 5.82
CA ILE A 19 10.90 1.89 6.22
C ILE A 19 10.13 2.04 7.52
N ILE A 20 9.02 1.33 7.68
CA ILE A 20 8.20 1.37 8.91
C ILE A 20 8.99 0.89 10.12
N TYR A 21 9.80 -0.16 9.99
CA TYR A 21 10.67 -0.63 11.07
C TYR A 21 11.72 0.40 11.50
N LYS A 22 12.08 1.36 10.65
CA LYS A 22 12.98 2.48 11.00
C LYS A 22 12.25 3.66 11.65
N LYS A 23 10.91 3.68 11.64
CA LYS A 23 10.11 4.72 12.30
C LYS A 23 9.99 4.47 13.80
N ASP A 24 9.52 5.50 14.50
CA ASP A 24 9.26 5.49 15.92
C ASP A 24 8.42 4.27 16.35
N PRO A 25 8.82 3.54 17.40
CA PRO A 25 8.09 2.37 17.90
C PRO A 25 6.60 2.61 18.17
N SER A 26 6.23 3.81 18.67
CA SER A 26 4.85 4.17 19.00
C SER A 26 3.92 4.17 17.77
N LYS A 27 4.43 4.58 16.60
CA LYS A 27 3.68 4.62 15.33
C LYS A 27 3.88 3.35 14.49
N ARG A 28 4.92 2.57 14.79
CA ARG A 28 5.31 1.38 14.01
C ARG A 28 4.20 0.34 13.96
N LEU A 29 3.59 0.01 15.10
CA LEU A 29 2.59 -1.06 15.17
C LEU A 29 1.36 -0.74 14.30
N GLU A 30 0.84 0.47 14.43
CA GLU A 30 -0.29 0.98 13.66
C GLU A 30 0.02 0.98 12.15
N LEU A 31 1.21 1.48 11.77
CA LEU A 31 1.64 1.51 10.37
C LEU A 31 1.80 0.10 9.78
N LEU A 32 2.41 -0.82 10.53
CA LEU A 32 2.55 -2.22 10.09
C LEU A 32 1.19 -2.88 9.85
N GLN A 33 0.23 -2.65 10.75
CA GLN A 33 -1.10 -3.22 10.64
C GLN A 33 -1.85 -2.63 9.43
N ARG A 34 -1.88 -1.31 9.28
CA ARG A 34 -2.50 -0.64 8.13
C ARG A 34 -1.90 -1.08 6.80
N THR A 35 -0.57 -1.10 6.68
CA THR A 35 0.08 -1.57 5.46
C THR A 35 -0.28 -3.03 5.16
N ARG A 36 -0.36 -3.91 6.17
CA ARG A 36 -0.81 -5.30 5.94
C ARG A 36 -2.24 -5.36 5.43
N ASP A 37 -3.13 -4.56 6.02
CA ASP A 37 -4.54 -4.56 5.66
C ASP A 37 -4.77 -4.00 4.25
N GLU A 38 -4.05 -2.94 3.86
CA GLU A 38 -4.11 -2.38 2.50
C GLU A 38 -3.61 -3.37 1.44
N PHE A 39 -2.48 -4.05 1.68
CA PHE A 39 -1.98 -5.06 0.74
C PHE A 39 -2.91 -6.29 0.67
N LYS A 40 -3.53 -6.69 1.79
CA LYS A 40 -4.57 -7.74 1.79
C LYS A 40 -5.82 -7.32 1.02
N ALA A 41 -6.25 -6.07 1.14
CA ALA A 41 -7.37 -5.53 0.39
C ALA A 41 -7.05 -5.50 -1.11
N GLY A 42 -5.87 -5.02 -1.49
CA GLY A 42 -5.40 -5.03 -2.88
C GLY A 42 -5.30 -6.43 -3.48
N ALA A 43 -4.91 -7.44 -2.69
CA ALA A 43 -4.86 -8.83 -3.15
C ALA A 43 -6.24 -9.43 -3.48
N LYS A 44 -7.34 -8.81 -3.03
CA LYS A 44 -8.72 -9.21 -3.37
C LYS A 44 -9.20 -8.61 -4.70
N ILE A 45 -8.47 -7.64 -5.28
CA ILE A 45 -8.82 -7.05 -6.56
C ILE A 45 -8.70 -8.13 -7.65
N PRO A 46 -9.75 -8.37 -8.45
CA PRO A 46 -9.68 -9.32 -9.55
C PRO A 46 -8.59 -8.91 -10.55
N ARG A 47 -7.71 -9.85 -10.94
CA ARG A 47 -6.60 -9.58 -11.87
C ARG A 47 -7.04 -9.03 -13.24
N LYS A 48 -8.30 -9.28 -13.62
CA LYS A 48 -8.91 -8.79 -14.85
C LYS A 48 -9.28 -7.30 -14.79
N ASP A 49 -9.39 -6.73 -13.59
CA ASP A 49 -9.65 -5.32 -13.38
C ASP A 49 -8.32 -4.55 -13.39
N ILE A 50 -7.77 -4.39 -14.59
CA ILE A 50 -6.44 -3.79 -14.80
C ILE A 50 -6.40 -2.36 -14.24
N ILE A 51 -7.48 -1.59 -14.41
CA ILE A 51 -7.57 -0.21 -13.93
C ILE A 51 -7.48 -0.15 -12.40
N ALA A 52 -8.23 -1.01 -11.69
CA ALA A 52 -8.18 -1.05 -10.23
C ALA A 52 -6.81 -1.51 -9.71
N VAL A 53 -6.19 -2.49 -10.39
CA VAL A 53 -4.84 -2.98 -10.06
C VAL A 53 -3.80 -1.87 -10.24
N ASP A 54 -3.80 -1.19 -11.39
CA ASP A 54 -2.87 -0.11 -11.70
C ASP A 54 -3.06 1.09 -10.77
N TYR A 55 -4.31 1.45 -10.46
CA TYR A 55 -4.60 2.50 -9.50
C TYR A 55 -4.03 2.19 -8.12
N ALA A 56 -4.29 0.98 -7.60
CA ALA A 56 -3.79 0.55 -6.30
C ALA A 56 -2.25 0.50 -6.26
N PHE A 57 -1.62 0.02 -7.33
CA PHE A 57 -0.17 -0.05 -7.45
C PHE A 57 0.48 1.34 -7.48
N ASN A 58 -0.05 2.25 -8.31
CA ASN A 58 0.44 3.63 -8.38
C ASN A 58 0.26 4.38 -7.06
N GLN A 59 -0.85 4.14 -6.37
CA GLN A 59 -1.09 4.76 -5.08
C GLN A 59 -0.13 4.26 -4.00
N ALA A 60 0.13 2.95 -3.96
CA ALA A 60 1.13 2.38 -3.06
C ALA A 60 2.54 2.95 -3.33
N ASN A 61 2.92 3.14 -4.60
CA ASN A 61 4.20 3.79 -4.95
C ASN A 61 4.28 5.24 -4.46
N ARG A 62 3.19 6.01 -4.57
CA ARG A 62 3.13 7.40 -4.05
C ARG A 62 3.27 7.44 -2.54
N GLN A 63 2.56 6.57 -1.83
CA GLN A 63 2.66 6.47 -0.36
C GLN A 63 4.07 6.03 0.08
N LEU A 64 4.69 5.09 -0.65
CA LEU A 64 6.05 4.66 -0.38
C LEU A 64 7.05 5.79 -0.56
N TYR A 65 6.89 6.61 -1.60
CA TYR A 65 7.70 7.80 -1.82
C TYR A 65 7.55 8.81 -0.68
N GLN A 66 6.32 9.09 -0.24
CA GLN A 66 6.05 9.97 0.90
C GLN A 66 6.66 9.44 2.20
N LEU A 67 6.55 8.13 2.46
CA LEU A 67 7.16 7.48 3.62
C LEU A 67 8.69 7.61 3.64
N LYS A 68 9.33 7.48 2.47
CA LYS A 68 10.78 7.67 2.29
C LYS A 68 11.20 9.10 2.58
N GLN A 69 10.41 10.10 2.18
CA GLN A 69 10.72 11.51 2.42
C GLN A 69 10.46 11.99 3.86
N GLY A 70 9.88 11.16 4.72
CA GLY A 70 9.54 11.57 6.08
C GLY A 70 8.28 12.44 6.18
N ASN A 71 7.68 12.79 5.04
CA ASN A 71 6.41 13.51 4.93
C ASN A 71 5.24 12.57 5.18
N ILE A 72 5.02 12.16 6.44
CA ILE A 72 3.80 11.46 6.83
C ILE A 72 2.71 12.50 7.06
N VAL A 73 2.19 13.08 5.97
CA VAL A 73 0.97 13.90 6.00
C VAL A 73 -0.18 12.95 5.73
N SER A 74 -0.54 12.13 6.73
CA SER A 74 -1.67 11.16 6.70
C SER A 74 -1.68 10.18 5.51
N MET A 75 -1.51 8.88 5.78
CA MET A 75 -1.95 7.86 4.84
C MET A 75 -3.48 7.93 4.76
N THR A 76 -4.00 8.66 3.78
CA THR A 76 -5.45 8.73 3.55
C THR A 76 -5.94 7.33 3.19
N THR A 77 -6.72 6.74 4.09
CA THR A 77 -7.51 5.55 3.79
C THR A 77 -8.35 5.82 2.56
N TYR A 78 -8.17 5.02 1.51
CA TYR A 78 -9.09 5.01 0.39
C TYR A 78 -10.45 4.50 0.92
N THR A 79 -11.36 5.44 1.21
CA THR A 79 -12.79 5.15 1.35
C THR A 79 -13.40 5.30 -0.04
N PRO A 80 -13.81 4.20 -0.72
CA PRO A 80 -14.57 4.34 -1.95
C PRO A 80 -15.84 5.14 -1.62
N LYS A 81 -16.08 6.23 -2.36
CA LYS A 81 -17.34 6.97 -2.26
C LYS A 81 -18.47 6.00 -2.58
N SER A 82 -19.21 5.59 -1.55
CA SER A 82 -20.50 4.95 -1.72
C SER A 82 -21.43 5.99 -2.34
N ASN A 83 -21.55 5.98 -3.67
CA ASN A 83 -22.67 6.63 -4.33
C ASN A 83 -23.93 5.79 -4.04
N ARG A 84 -24.51 5.99 -2.86
CA ARG A 84 -25.92 5.71 -2.60
C ARG A 84 -26.66 7.05 -2.59
N LYS A 85 -27.25 7.38 -3.73
CA LYS A 85 -28.48 8.17 -3.83
C LYS A 85 -29.37 7.48 -4.85
#